data_AF-F3G280-F1
#
_entry.id   AF-F3G280-F1
#
_cell.length_a   1.000
_cell.length_b   1.000
_cell.length_c   1.000
_cell.angle_alpha   90.00
_cell.angle_beta   90.00
_cell.angle_gamma   90.00
#
_symmetry.space_group_name_H-M   'P 1'
#
loop_
_entity.id
_entity.type
_entity.pdbx_description
1 polymer ?
#
loop_
_entity_poly.entity_id
_entity_poly.type
_entity_poly.pdbx_seq_one_letter_code
_entity_poly.pdbx_strand_id
1 'polypeptide(L)'
;MRGYMELISFMKALSDGLLDYLPEDQRAGQLTVEEVIEQWMSEKSYYSSLTLKKDIVTYIRLQESGDFSVDEILSWYDLCFIPERFGVEEHVF
;
A
#
# COMPACT_ATOMS: atom_id res chain seq x y z
N MET A 1 -8.47 -11.13 13.45
CA MET A 1 -7.98 -10.20 12.43
C MET A 1 -8.27 -10.79 11.06
N ARG A 2 -9.31 -10.30 10.37
CA ARG A 2 -9.53 -10.59 8.94
C ARG A 2 -8.54 -9.66 8.23
N GLY A 3 -7.30 -10.14 8.09
CA GLY A 3 -6.12 -9.31 7.81
C GLY A 3 -6.30 -8.47 6.54
N TYR A 4 -5.72 -7.28 6.55
CA TYR A 4 -5.69 -6.28 5.47
C TYR A 4 -4.96 -6.77 4.21
N MET A 5 -5.28 -7.98 3.75
CA MET A 5 -4.49 -8.76 2.79
C MET A 5 -4.53 -8.12 1.40
N GLU A 6 -5.65 -7.52 1.00
CA GLU A 6 -5.71 -6.84 -0.29
C GLU A 6 -4.98 -5.50 -0.23
N LEU A 7 -5.05 -4.77 0.90
CA LEU A 7 -4.20 -3.59 1.12
C LEU A 7 -2.71 -3.95 1.06
N ILE A 8 -2.26 -4.97 1.81
CA ILE A 8 -0.86 -5.42 1.78
C ILE A 8 -0.47 -5.86 0.37
N SER A 9 -1.32 -6.62 -0.32
CA SER A 9 -1.07 -7.04 -1.71
C SER A 9 -0.95 -5.86 -2.67
N PHE A 10 -1.79 -4.83 -2.49
CA PHE A 10 -1.76 -3.63 -3.31
C PHE A 10 -0.52 -2.78 -3.02
N MET A 11 -0.17 -2.61 -1.75
CA MET A 11 1.02 -1.85 -1.34
C MET A 11 2.32 -2.49 -1.85
N LYS A 12 2.38 -3.83 -1.89
CA LYS A 12 3.50 -4.54 -2.56
C LYS A 12 3.58 -4.22 -4.04
N ALA A 13 2.46 -4.29 -4.76
CA ALA A 13 2.42 -3.96 -6.18
C ALA A 13 2.81 -2.49 -6.45
N LEU A 14 2.44 -1.57 -5.56
CA LEU A 14 2.90 -0.19 -5.59
C LEU A 14 4.41 -0.10 -5.42
N SER A 15 4.95 -0.68 -4.34
CA SER A 15 6.39 -0.68 -4.06
C SER A 15 7.19 -1.24 -5.24
N ASP A 16 6.74 -2.35 -5.81
CA ASP A 16 7.41 -3.02 -6.93
C ASP A 16 7.33 -2.19 -8.22
N GLY A 17 6.16 -1.66 -8.56
CA GLY A 17 5.98 -0.84 -9.76
C GLY A 17 6.76 0.47 -9.72
N LEU A 18 6.94 1.03 -8.53
CA LEU A 18 7.67 2.29 -8.30
C LEU A 18 9.16 2.07 -8.03
N LEU A 19 9.58 0.81 -7.87
CA LEU A 19 10.95 0.42 -7.52
C LEU A 19 11.43 1.10 -6.23
N ASP A 20 10.56 1.20 -5.22
CA ASP A 20 10.86 1.93 -3.99
C ASP A 20 12.00 1.29 -3.18
N TYR A 21 12.23 -0.02 -3.38
CA TYR A 21 13.38 -0.75 -2.84
C TYR A 21 14.73 -0.37 -3.48
N LEU A 22 14.73 0.39 -4.58
CA LEU A 22 15.95 0.88 -5.22
C LEU A 22 16.25 2.35 -4.84
N PRO A 23 17.53 2.72 -4.74
CA PRO A 23 17.96 4.13 -4.69
C PRO A 23 17.42 4.93 -5.88
N GLU A 24 17.05 6.19 -5.69
CA GLU A 24 16.43 7.04 -6.73
C GLU A 24 17.24 7.09 -8.03
N ASP A 25 18.58 7.14 -7.94
CA ASP A 25 19.51 7.17 -9.06
C ASP A 25 19.56 5.84 -9.85
N GLN A 26 18.98 4.77 -9.31
CA GLN A 26 18.93 3.44 -9.88
C GLN A 26 17.52 3.03 -10.32
N ARG A 27 16.49 3.85 -10.05
CA ARG A 27 15.12 3.60 -10.49
C ARG A 27 15.01 3.87 -11.99
N ALA A 28 14.78 2.82 -12.77
CA ALA A 28 14.57 2.91 -14.21
C ALA A 28 13.36 2.07 -14.62
N GLY A 29 12.46 2.65 -15.42
CA GLY A 29 11.24 1.95 -15.86
C GLY A 29 10.14 1.88 -14.80
N GLN A 30 10.07 2.87 -13.90
CA GLN A 30 8.98 2.99 -12.94
C GLN A 30 7.64 3.10 -13.67
N LEU A 31 6.64 2.37 -13.17
CA LEU A 31 5.26 2.55 -13.57
C LEU A 31 4.69 3.78 -12.89
N THR A 32 3.77 4.46 -13.59
CA THR A 32 2.88 5.42 -12.96
C THR A 32 1.94 4.72 -11.97
N VAL A 33 1.38 5.48 -11.03
CA VAL A 33 0.42 4.92 -10.06
C VAL A 33 -0.79 4.35 -10.80
N GLU A 34 -1.24 5.01 -11.85
CA GLU A 34 -2.33 4.57 -12.71
C GLU A 34 -2.03 3.22 -13.37
N GLU A 35 -0.83 3.04 -13.92
CA GLU A 35 -0.41 1.77 -14.54
C GLU A 35 -0.34 0.63 -13.51
N VAL A 36 0.16 0.89 -12.30
CA VAL A 36 0.14 -0.10 -11.21
C VAL A 36 -1.29 -0.51 -10.86
N ILE A 37 -2.19 0.47 -10.76
CA ILE A 37 -3.61 0.21 -10.46
C ILE A 37 -4.24 -0.62 -11.57
N GLU A 38 -4.02 -0.27 -12.84
CA GLU A 38 -4.56 -1.02 -13.98
C GLU A 38 -4.05 -2.46 -14.00
N GLN A 39 -2.75 -2.67 -13.81
CA GLN A 39 -2.15 -3.99 -13.74
C GLN A 39 -2.72 -4.81 -12.58
N TRP A 40 -2.71 -4.25 -11.37
CA TRP A 40 -3.24 -4.94 -10.18
C TRP A 40 -4.72 -5.29 -10.36
N MET A 41 -5.53 -4.38 -10.89
CA MET A 41 -6.96 -4.62 -11.13
C MET A 41 -7.21 -5.67 -12.21
N SER A 42 -6.35 -5.77 -13.23
CA SER A 42 -6.49 -6.76 -14.31
C SER A 42 -6.36 -8.20 -13.83
N GLU A 43 -5.63 -8.43 -12.73
CA GLU A 43 -5.35 -9.75 -12.15
C GLU A 43 -6.32 -10.12 -11.01
N LYS A 44 -7.19 -9.19 -10.60
CA LYS A 44 -7.99 -9.31 -9.38
C LYS A 44 -9.47 -9.47 -9.67
N SER A 45 -10.17 -10.15 -8.76
CA SER A 45 -11.61 -10.25 -8.83
C SER A 45 -12.28 -8.95 -8.40
N TYR A 46 -13.50 -8.68 -8.87
CA TYR A 46 -14.32 -7.56 -8.38
C TYR A 46 -14.44 -7.54 -6.84
N TYR A 47 -14.52 -8.71 -6.21
CA TYR A 47 -14.57 -8.83 -4.75
C TYR A 47 -13.27 -8.42 -4.08
N SER A 48 -12.11 -8.71 -4.67
CA SER A 48 -10.81 -8.25 -4.20
C SER A 48 -10.71 -6.73 -4.27
N SER A 49 -11.15 -6.11 -5.36
CA SER A 49 -11.19 -4.65 -5.49
C SER A 49 -12.11 -3.98 -4.47
N LEU A 50 -13.29 -4.57 -4.22
CA LEU A 50 -14.19 -4.10 -3.16
C LEU A 50 -13.60 -4.24 -1.76
N THR A 51 -12.81 -5.29 -1.53
CA THR A 51 -12.14 -5.53 -0.25
C THR A 51 -11.01 -4.53 -0.05
N LEU A 52 -10.16 -4.30 -1.07
CA LEU A 52 -9.13 -3.26 -1.05
C LEU A 52 -9.71 -1.90 -0.66
N LYS A 53 -10.85 -1.50 -1.28
CA LYS A 53 -11.51 -0.25 -0.93
C LYS A 53 -11.89 -0.17 0.56
N LYS A 54 -12.40 -1.27 1.13
CA LYS A 54 -12.74 -1.33 2.56
C LYS A 54 -11.51 -1.30 3.44
N ASP A 55 -10.45 -2.01 3.04
CA ASP A 55 -9.18 -2.05 3.76
C ASP A 55 -8.56 -0.64 3.83
N ILE A 56 -8.51 0.09 2.70
CA ILE A 56 -8.02 1.48 2.64
C ILE A 56 -8.82 2.40 3.56
N VAL A 57 -10.17 2.38 3.47
CA VAL A 57 -11.02 3.22 4.32
C VAL A 57 -10.82 2.90 5.81
N THR A 58 -10.63 1.63 6.13
CA THR A 58 -10.41 1.20 7.52
C THR A 58 -9.03 1.66 8.00
N TYR A 59 -8.01 1.48 7.17
CA TYR A 59 -6.65 1.94 7.44
C TYR A 59 -6.60 3.45 7.75
N ILE A 60 -7.20 4.29 6.89
CA ILE A 60 -7.26 5.74 7.10
C ILE A 60 -7.93 6.08 8.43
N ARG A 61 -9.04 5.42 8.77
CA ARG A 61 -9.75 5.67 10.04
C ARG A 61 -8.93 5.28 11.26
N LEU A 62 -8.16 4.19 11.17
CA LEU A 62 -7.28 3.75 12.25
C LEU A 62 -6.16 4.77 12.48
N GLN A 63 -5.54 5.24 11.39
CA GLN A 63 -4.56 6.33 11.41
C GLN A 63 -5.10 7.60 12.07
N GLU A 64 -6.27 8.07 11.63
CA GLU A 64 -6.94 9.24 12.21
C GLU A 64 -7.25 9.07 13.72
N SER A 65 -7.43 7.83 14.18
CA SER A 65 -7.70 7.51 15.58
C SER A 65 -6.44 7.28 16.43
N GLY A 66 -5.26 7.31 15.83
CA GLY A 66 -3.99 7.00 16.49
C GLY A 66 -3.74 5.51 16.72
N ASP A 67 -4.43 4.63 15.98
CA ASP A 67 -4.18 3.19 15.96
C ASP A 67 -3.27 2.83 14.79
N PHE A 68 -2.00 2.58 15.10
CA PHE A 68 -0.94 2.25 14.12
C PHE A 68 -0.71 0.74 13.96
N SER A 69 -1.65 -0.11 14.42
CA SER A 69 -1.49 -1.57 14.35
C SER A 69 -1.33 -2.12 12.92
N VAL A 70 -1.84 -1.39 11.92
CA VAL A 70 -1.65 -1.75 10.51
C VAL A 70 -0.25 -1.37 10.02
N ASP A 71 0.32 -0.27 10.48
CA ASP A 71 1.69 0.12 10.11
C ASP A 71 2.71 -0.88 10.65
N GLU A 72 2.48 -1.42 11.85
CA GLU A 72 3.30 -2.51 12.40
C GLU A 72 3.32 -3.71 11.44
N ILE A 73 2.17 -4.08 10.87
CA ILE A 73 2.08 -5.17 9.88
C ILE A 73 2.81 -4.79 8.59
N LEU A 74 2.67 -3.55 8.11
CA LEU A 74 3.35 -3.07 6.90
C LEU A 74 4.87 -3.03 7.08
N SER A 75 5.37 -2.75 8.28
CA SER A 75 6.79 -2.77 8.61
C SER A 75 7.42 -4.15 8.43
N TRP A 76 6.66 -5.22 8.69
CA TRP A 76 7.15 -6.59 8.47
C TRP A 76 7.37 -6.94 6.99
N TYR A 77 6.87 -6.11 6.08
CA TYR A 77 7.01 -6.26 4.64
C TYR A 77 7.84 -5.14 4.01
N ASP A 78 8.50 -4.30 4.81
CA ASP A 78 9.20 -3.10 4.35
C ASP A 78 8.29 -2.21 3.48
N LEU A 79 7.09 -1.84 3.96
CA LEU A 79 6.09 -1.02 3.22
C LEU A 79 5.76 0.33 3.89
N CYS A 80 6.53 0.74 4.90
CA CYS A 80 6.25 1.93 5.73
C CYS A 80 6.42 3.29 5.02
N PHE A 81 6.98 3.31 3.81
CA PHE A 81 7.22 4.53 3.00
C PHE A 81 6.05 4.91 2.06
N ILE A 82 5.00 4.10 2.02
CA ILE A 82 3.82 4.32 1.16
C ILE A 82 2.69 5.15 1.84
N PRO A 83 2.49 5.15 3.18
CA PRO A 83 1.48 5.98 3.84
C PRO A 83 1.52 7.47 3.47
N GLU A 84 2.71 8.04 3.30
CA GLU A 84 2.90 9.44 2.87
C GLU A 84 2.16 9.76 1.56
N ARG A 85 2.06 8.78 0.66
CA ARG A 85 1.36 8.90 -0.64
C ARG A 85 -0.16 8.89 -0.51
N PHE A 86 -0.68 8.39 0.61
CA PHE A 86 -2.09 8.48 0.97
C PHE A 86 -2.39 9.75 1.79
N GLY A 87 -1.42 10.64 1.98
CA GLY A 87 -1.54 11.83 2.82
C GLY A 87 -1.50 11.52 4.32
N VAL A 88 -0.93 10.38 4.69
CA VAL A 88 -0.74 9.95 6.09
C VAL A 88 0.75 10.09 6.42
N GLU A 89 1.11 10.85 7.45
CA GLU A 89 2.51 10.93 7.88
C GLU A 89 3.00 9.56 8.38
N GLU A 90 4.22 9.17 8.00
CA GLU A 90 4.84 7.94 8.50
C GLU A 90 4.97 8.01 10.03
N HIS A 91 4.45 6.98 10.72
CA HIS A 91 4.67 6.86 12.16
C HIS A 91 6.06 6.27 12.43
N VAL A 92 6.89 7.03 13.14
CA VAL A 92 8.22 6.56 13.57
C VAL A 92 8.04 5.68 14.81
N PHE A 93 8.30 4.37 14.67
CA PHE A 93 8.31 3.39 15.75
C PHE A 93 9.59 3.42 16.58
#